data_AF-A0A8S2PJJ7-F1
#
_entry.id   AF-A0A8S2PJJ7-F1
#
_cell.length_a   1.000
_cell.length_b   1.000
_cell.length_c   1.000
_cell.angle_alpha   90.00
_cell.angle_beta   90.00
_cell.angle_gamma   90.00
#
_symmetry.space_group_name_H-M   'P 1'
#
loop_
_entity.id
_entity.type
_entity.pdbx_description
1 polymer ?
#
loop_
_entity_poly.entity_id
_entity_poly.type
_entity_poly.pdbx_seq_one_letter_code
_entity_poly.pdbx_strand_id
1 'polypeptide(L)'
;MSNVKRTGFAYFFALIGGLFGFHHLYLGRTQHALLWFTTFGGFGIGIIYELLFSIRNYVREANSDKLIIDEYEKIMREQKSPAFELKRFCGQYITALFYGFITYYAFPDTWLQKTFPSLVVGVCCALAIALGTQLVGTLGPRQCSFIWPLLGALLGLPFLVGNGDGSPSFNIVAFFSCCIFEWKIDWDPEYFPTKTESQVTTSKKKQRQRRHIIKRCIILGFGACVFGLILTSAVYQNLQVDINGERVKVKDVIADFFKSQEFIILYQQLSSVIKQLYAFYLQYGFKGIWTQIWTALDFESDKQAFEVNKK
;
A
#
# COMPACT_ATOMS: atom_id res chain seq x y z
N MET A 1 -32.96 11.35 -0.99
CA MET A 1 -32.27 11.68 -2.26
C MET A 1 -30.88 11.06 -2.20
N SER A 2 -30.58 10.09 -3.07
CA SER A 2 -29.18 9.65 -3.26
C SER A 2 -28.41 10.85 -3.81
N ASN A 3 -27.30 11.21 -3.17
CA ASN A 3 -26.43 12.26 -3.69
C ASN A 3 -25.83 11.77 -5.01
N VAL A 4 -26.37 12.26 -6.13
CA VAL A 4 -25.85 11.99 -7.47
C VAL A 4 -24.39 12.43 -7.52
N LYS A 5 -23.51 11.49 -7.87
CA LYS A 5 -22.08 11.73 -8.02
C LYS A 5 -21.85 12.56 -9.27
N ARG A 6 -21.18 13.70 -9.12
CA ARG A 6 -20.81 14.56 -10.25
C ARG A 6 -19.46 14.17 -10.80
N THR A 7 -19.34 14.22 -12.12
CA THR A 7 -18.12 13.94 -12.87
C THR A 7 -16.98 14.90 -12.54
N GLY A 8 -17.26 16.20 -12.39
CA GLY A 8 -16.23 17.21 -12.06
C GLY A 8 -15.49 16.92 -10.75
N PHE A 9 -16.21 16.48 -9.71
CA PHE A 9 -15.57 16.07 -8.45
C PHE A 9 -14.73 14.81 -8.61
N ALA A 10 -15.15 13.85 -9.44
CA ALA A 10 -14.36 12.65 -9.70
C ALA A 10 -13.02 13.00 -10.36
N TYR A 11 -13.01 13.91 -11.34
CA TYR A 11 -11.77 14.41 -11.95
C TYR A 11 -10.91 15.21 -10.97
N PHE A 12 -11.50 16.06 -10.14
CA PHE A 12 -10.78 16.81 -9.10
C PHE A 12 -10.06 15.86 -8.13
N PHE A 13 -10.75 14.83 -7.63
CA PHE A 13 -10.12 13.83 -6.76
C PHE A 13 -9.06 12.99 -7.48
N ALA A 14 -9.23 12.73 -8.78
CA ALA A 14 -8.22 12.04 -9.58
C ALA A 14 -6.95 12.89 -9.79
N LEU A 15 -7.06 14.22 -9.91
CA LEU A 15 -5.88 15.09 -10.07
C LEU A 15 -5.11 15.26 -8.76
N ILE A 16 -5.79 15.43 -7.63
CA ILE A 16 -5.14 15.70 -6.33
C ILE A 16 -4.64 14.42 -5.66
N GLY A 17 -5.41 13.33 -5.76
CA GLY A 17 -5.15 12.09 -5.04
C GLY A 17 -5.37 10.85 -5.91
N GLY A 18 -5.28 10.99 -7.23
CA GLY A 18 -5.48 9.89 -8.17
C GLY A 18 -4.50 8.76 -7.93
N LEU A 19 -3.22 9.06 -7.67
CA LEU A 19 -2.21 8.05 -7.35
C LEU A 19 -2.58 7.20 -6.12
N PHE A 20 -3.33 7.76 -5.18
CA PHE A 20 -3.79 7.05 -3.98
C PHE A 20 -5.23 6.54 -4.08
N GLY A 21 -5.89 6.70 -5.24
CA GLY A 21 -7.24 6.18 -5.49
C GLY A 21 -8.38 6.99 -4.86
N PHE A 22 -8.19 8.29 -4.59
CA PHE A 22 -9.23 9.12 -3.94
C PHE A 22 -10.52 9.23 -4.78
N HIS A 23 -10.41 9.26 -6.11
CA HIS A 23 -11.57 9.24 -7.00
C HIS A 23 -12.35 7.93 -6.87
N HIS A 24 -11.69 6.79 -6.68
CA HIS A 24 -12.34 5.50 -6.42
C HIS A 24 -13.06 5.47 -5.07
N LEU A 25 -12.51 6.12 -4.04
CA LEU A 25 -13.20 6.29 -2.76
C LEU A 25 -14.48 7.12 -2.91
N TYR A 26 -14.41 8.22 -3.65
CA TYR A 26 -15.57 9.07 -3.94
C TYR A 26 -16.67 8.31 -4.67
N LEU A 27 -16.29 7.45 -5.63
CA LEU A 27 -17.18 6.60 -6.41
C LEU A 27 -17.65 5.33 -5.67
N GLY A 28 -17.09 5.07 -4.48
CA GLY A 28 -17.48 3.93 -3.65
C GLY A 28 -16.86 2.59 -4.05
N ARG A 29 -15.80 2.61 -4.87
CA ARG A 29 -15.06 1.43 -5.35
C ARG A 29 -13.88 1.13 -4.43
N THR A 30 -14.15 0.54 -3.26
CA THR A 30 -13.13 0.35 -2.21
C THR A 30 -11.98 -0.57 -2.59
N GLN A 31 -12.25 -1.69 -3.27
CA GLN A 31 -11.18 -2.58 -3.75
C GLN A 31 -10.26 -1.88 -4.76
N HIS A 32 -10.85 -1.07 -5.64
CA HIS A 32 -10.11 -0.30 -6.63
C HIS A 32 -9.24 0.78 -5.98
N ALA A 33 -9.77 1.47 -4.96
CA ALA A 33 -8.99 2.43 -4.18
C ALA A 33 -7.79 1.77 -3.48
N LEU A 34 -7.97 0.58 -2.89
CA LEU A 34 -6.87 -0.17 -2.27
C LEU A 34 -5.80 -0.58 -3.29
N LEU A 35 -6.23 -1.05 -4.47
CA LEU A 35 -5.33 -1.40 -5.55
C LEU A 35 -4.52 -0.17 -6.01
N TRP A 36 -5.18 0.98 -6.19
CA TRP A 36 -4.51 2.22 -6.58
C TRP A 36 -3.51 2.68 -5.52
N PHE A 37 -3.90 2.64 -4.24
CA PHE A 37 -3.01 3.00 -3.14
C PHE A 37 -1.74 2.14 -3.11
N THR A 38 -1.88 0.82 -3.27
CA THR A 38 -0.76 -0.13 -3.20
C THR A 38 0.10 -0.15 -4.46
N THR A 39 -0.45 0.19 -5.63
CA THR A 39 0.28 0.20 -6.92
C THR A 39 0.68 1.61 -7.36
N PHE A 40 0.51 2.62 -6.51
CA PHE A 40 0.76 4.03 -6.82
C PHE A 40 0.06 4.49 -8.11
N GLY A 41 -1.24 4.28 -8.19
CA GLY A 41 -2.07 4.73 -9.30
C GLY A 41 -2.11 3.76 -10.49
N GLY A 42 -1.99 2.45 -10.24
CA GLY A 42 -1.90 1.44 -11.29
C GLY A 42 -0.59 1.56 -12.06
N PHE A 43 0.53 1.66 -11.32
CA PHE A 43 1.88 1.86 -11.85
C PHE A 43 2.02 3.15 -12.69
N GLY A 44 1.29 4.20 -12.32
CA GLY A 44 1.23 5.49 -13.02
C GLY A 44 0.48 5.47 -14.37
N ILE A 45 0.51 4.37 -15.11
CA ILE A 45 -0.20 4.24 -16.40
C ILE A 45 -1.71 4.09 -16.18
N GLY A 46 -2.11 3.38 -15.12
CA GLY A 46 -3.51 3.14 -14.79
C GLY A 46 -4.29 4.44 -14.58
N ILE A 47 -3.73 5.39 -13.82
CA ILE A 47 -4.38 6.69 -13.59
C ILE A 47 -4.53 7.50 -14.88
N ILE A 48 -3.56 7.44 -15.79
CA ILE A 48 -3.63 8.13 -17.10
C ILE A 48 -4.76 7.51 -17.94
N TYR A 49 -4.81 6.19 -18.04
CA TYR A 49 -5.86 5.48 -18.77
C TYR A 49 -7.25 5.79 -18.21
N GLU A 50 -7.39 5.80 -16.87
CA GLU A 50 -8.67 6.09 -16.25
C GLU A 50 -9.15 7.51 -16.48
N LEU A 51 -8.24 8.48 -16.36
CA LEU A 51 -8.54 9.90 -16.53
C LEU A 51 -9.05 10.18 -17.94
N LEU A 52 -8.45 9.54 -18.94
CA LEU A 52 -8.84 9.69 -20.34
C LEU A 52 -10.12 8.93 -20.71
N PHE A 53 -10.29 7.70 -20.23
CA PHE A 53 -11.29 6.78 -20.81
C PHE A 53 -12.35 6.26 -19.83
N SER A 54 -12.06 6.17 -18.53
CA SER A 54 -12.87 5.35 -17.61
C SER A 54 -13.69 6.13 -16.58
N ILE A 55 -13.22 7.31 -16.13
CA ILE A 55 -13.89 8.08 -15.06
C ILE A 55 -15.37 8.36 -15.36
N ARG A 56 -15.71 8.72 -16.61
CA ARG A 56 -17.10 8.99 -17.00
C ARG A 56 -18.01 7.79 -16.81
N ASN A 57 -17.53 6.60 -17.18
CA ASN A 57 -18.28 5.35 -17.02
C ASN A 57 -18.42 4.99 -15.54
N TYR A 58 -17.37 5.15 -14.75
CA TYR A 58 -17.44 4.90 -13.31
C TYR A 58 -18.42 5.81 -12.58
N VAL A 59 -18.55 7.08 -13.00
CA VAL A 59 -19.55 8.01 -12.44
C VAL A 59 -20.97 7.54 -12.77
N ARG A 60 -21.21 7.12 -14.01
CA ARG A 60 -22.53 6.60 -14.44
C ARG A 60 -22.88 5.31 -13.70
N GLU A 61 -21.91 4.42 -13.52
CA GLU A 61 -22.04 3.18 -12.76
C GLU A 61 -22.31 3.46 -11.27
N ALA A 62 -21.57 4.39 -10.65
CA ALA A 62 -21.80 4.82 -9.27
C ALA A 62 -23.17 5.50 -9.05
N ASN A 63 -23.74 6.07 -10.11
CA ASN A 63 -25.08 6.65 -10.12
C ASN A 63 -26.17 5.64 -10.49
N SER A 64 -25.83 4.37 -10.75
CA SER A 64 -26.77 3.33 -11.15
C SER A 64 -27.60 3.74 -12.38
N ASP A 65 -26.90 4.29 -13.40
CA ASP A 65 -27.52 4.64 -14.69
C ASP A 65 -28.22 3.41 -15.29
N LYS A 66 -29.52 3.56 -15.55
CA LYS A 66 -30.39 2.47 -16.01
C LYS A 66 -29.87 1.83 -17.30
N LEU A 67 -29.31 2.63 -18.22
CA LEU A 67 -28.77 2.10 -19.47
C LEU A 67 -27.61 1.13 -19.25
N ILE A 68 -26.73 1.45 -18.29
CA ILE A 68 -25.57 0.61 -17.95
C ILE A 68 -26.02 -0.67 -17.24
N ILE A 69 -26.96 -0.55 -16.30
CA ILE A 69 -27.47 -1.71 -15.57
C ILE A 69 -28.19 -2.66 -16.52
N ASP A 70 -29.07 -2.15 -17.38
CA ASP A 70 -29.83 -2.96 -18.33
C ASP A 70 -28.87 -3.69 -19.32
N GLU A 71 -27.76 -3.04 -19.71
CA GLU A 71 -26.71 -3.64 -20.54
C GLU A 71 -25.98 -4.78 -19.81
N TYR A 72 -25.54 -4.56 -18.57
CA TYR A 72 -24.89 -5.61 -17.78
C TYR A 72 -25.83 -6.78 -17.47
N GLU A 73 -27.08 -6.51 -17.11
CA GLU A 73 -28.08 -7.55 -16.89
C GLU A 73 -28.33 -8.38 -18.16
N LYS A 74 -28.33 -7.74 -19.34
CA LYS A 74 -28.44 -8.46 -20.61
C LYS A 74 -27.24 -9.38 -20.81
N ILE A 75 -26.02 -8.88 -20.62
CA ILE A 75 -24.80 -9.68 -20.76
C ILE A 75 -24.78 -10.85 -19.76
N MET A 76 -25.16 -10.63 -18.51
CA MET A 76 -25.22 -11.67 -17.47
C MET A 76 -26.29 -12.73 -17.77
N ARG A 77 -27.39 -12.37 -18.44
CA ARG A 77 -28.41 -13.33 -18.90
C ARG A 77 -27.94 -14.15 -20.09
N GLU A 78 -27.18 -13.56 -21.00
CA GLU A 78 -26.70 -14.20 -22.23
C GLU A 78 -25.44 -15.05 -22.00
N GLN A 79 -24.56 -14.64 -21.07
CA GLN A 79 -23.27 -15.27 -20.81
C GLN A 79 -23.22 -15.87 -19.42
N LYS A 80 -22.93 -17.18 -19.33
CA LYS A 80 -22.81 -17.90 -18.05
C LYS A 80 -21.68 -17.37 -17.17
N SER A 81 -20.60 -16.87 -17.78
CA SER A 81 -19.43 -16.33 -17.08
C SER A 81 -18.86 -15.13 -17.83
N PRO A 82 -18.13 -14.22 -17.15
CA PRO A 82 -17.46 -13.09 -17.78
C PRO A 82 -16.51 -13.51 -18.89
N ALA A 83 -16.52 -12.78 -20.00
CA ALA A 83 -15.57 -13.00 -21.10
C ALA A 83 -14.12 -12.68 -20.68
N PHE A 84 -13.17 -13.42 -21.25
CA PHE A 84 -11.75 -13.19 -21.07
C PHE A 84 -11.34 -11.81 -21.64
N GLU A 85 -10.65 -11.01 -20.83
CA GLU A 85 -10.17 -9.69 -21.22
C GLU A 85 -8.65 -9.61 -21.06
N LEU A 86 -7.92 -9.56 -22.18
CA LEU A 86 -6.44 -9.53 -22.16
C LEU A 86 -5.88 -8.37 -21.32
N LYS A 87 -6.46 -7.18 -21.45
CA LYS A 87 -6.07 -5.99 -20.65
C LYS A 87 -6.12 -6.26 -19.14
N ARG A 88 -7.12 -7.02 -18.69
CA ARG A 88 -7.33 -7.33 -17.28
C ARG A 88 -6.41 -8.45 -16.83
N PHE A 89 -6.23 -9.46 -17.67
CA PHE A 89 -5.25 -10.52 -17.43
C PHE A 89 -3.84 -9.95 -17.27
N CYS A 90 -3.42 -9.03 -18.13
CA CYS A 90 -2.15 -8.31 -17.99
C CYS A 90 -2.10 -7.53 -16.67
N GLY A 91 -3.17 -6.83 -16.29
CA GLY A 91 -3.26 -6.13 -15.02
C GLY A 91 -3.13 -7.05 -13.79
N GLN A 92 -3.80 -8.20 -13.81
CA GLN A 92 -3.69 -9.24 -12.78
C GLN A 92 -2.26 -9.74 -12.69
N TYR A 93 -1.65 -10.09 -13.82
CA TYR A 93 -0.30 -10.63 -13.90
C TYR A 93 0.75 -9.65 -13.36
N ILE A 94 0.72 -8.38 -13.82
CA ILE A 94 1.65 -7.34 -13.37
C ILE A 94 1.48 -7.07 -11.87
N THR A 95 0.24 -6.96 -11.39
CA THR A 95 -0.03 -6.70 -9.97
C THR A 95 0.39 -7.88 -9.09
N ALA A 96 0.13 -9.11 -9.54
CA ALA A 96 0.53 -10.32 -8.85
C ALA A 96 2.06 -10.42 -8.74
N LEU A 97 2.79 -10.15 -9.83
CA LEU A 97 4.25 -10.06 -9.81
C LEU A 97 4.74 -9.00 -8.84
N PHE A 98 4.20 -7.78 -8.90
CA PHE A 98 4.57 -6.70 -8.00
C PHE A 98 4.41 -7.09 -6.52
N TYR A 99 3.28 -7.70 -6.17
CA TYR A 99 3.00 -8.17 -4.81
C TYR A 99 3.96 -9.31 -4.39
N GLY A 100 4.29 -10.22 -5.31
CA GLY A 100 5.30 -11.26 -5.07
C GLY A 100 6.68 -10.68 -4.79
N PHE A 101 7.15 -9.76 -5.64
CA PHE A 101 8.47 -9.14 -5.51
C PHE A 101 8.59 -8.29 -4.24
N ILE A 102 7.63 -7.41 -3.96
CA ILE A 102 7.70 -6.56 -2.76
C ILE A 102 7.69 -7.40 -1.48
N THR A 103 6.95 -8.51 -1.47
CA THR A 103 6.92 -9.45 -0.34
C THR A 103 8.24 -10.19 -0.21
N TYR A 104 8.84 -10.65 -1.32
CA TYR A 104 10.15 -11.29 -1.31
C TYR A 104 11.24 -10.38 -0.73
N TYR A 105 11.31 -9.14 -1.22
CA TYR A 105 12.28 -8.16 -0.75
C TYR A 105 12.02 -7.69 0.69
N ALA A 106 10.82 -7.89 1.23
CA ALA A 106 10.51 -7.56 2.62
C ALA A 106 11.23 -8.48 3.62
N PHE A 107 11.68 -9.67 3.20
CA PHE A 107 12.42 -10.61 4.05
C PHE A 107 13.94 -10.39 3.97
N PRO A 108 14.68 -10.69 5.06
CA PRO A 108 16.13 -10.60 5.07
C PRO A 108 16.78 -11.75 4.30
N ASP A 109 17.92 -11.49 3.66
CA ASP A 109 18.68 -12.49 2.87
C ASP A 109 19.04 -13.76 3.65
N THR A 110 19.23 -13.65 4.97
CA THR A 110 19.55 -14.79 5.84
C THR A 110 18.44 -15.83 5.90
N TRP A 111 17.19 -15.44 5.63
CA TRP A 111 16.05 -16.37 5.55
C TRP A 111 16.03 -17.11 4.22
N LEU A 112 16.49 -16.46 3.14
CA LEU A 112 16.51 -17.05 1.80
C LEU A 112 17.53 -18.20 1.70
N GLN A 113 18.61 -18.14 2.48
CA GLN A 113 19.69 -19.14 2.48
C GLN A 113 19.32 -20.43 3.25
N LYS A 114 18.29 -20.40 4.11
CA LYS A 114 17.92 -21.55 4.95
C LYS A 114 16.67 -22.24 4.40
N THR A 115 16.66 -23.57 4.35
CA THR A 115 15.58 -24.37 3.72
C THR A 115 14.19 -24.13 4.30
N PHE A 116 14.05 -24.09 5.63
CA PHE A 116 12.73 -23.90 6.26
C PHE A 116 12.24 -22.45 6.15
N PRO A 117 13.04 -21.41 6.50
CA PRO A 117 12.65 -20.02 6.31
C PRO A 117 12.38 -19.64 4.85
N SER A 118 13.11 -20.20 3.88
CA SER A 118 12.85 -19.92 2.45
C SER A 118 11.51 -20.46 1.98
N LEU A 119 11.04 -21.60 2.51
CA LEU A 119 9.69 -22.11 2.27
C LEU A 119 8.63 -21.16 2.83
N VAL A 120 8.83 -20.62 4.04
CA VAL A 120 7.93 -19.62 4.62
C VAL A 120 7.85 -18.37 3.74
N VAL A 121 8.99 -17.87 3.25
CA VAL A 121 9.02 -16.76 2.28
C VAL A 121 8.26 -17.12 1.01
N GLY A 122 8.47 -18.31 0.46
CA GLY A 122 7.76 -18.79 -0.73
C GLY A 122 6.24 -18.79 -0.55
N VAL A 123 5.74 -19.33 0.58
CA VAL A 123 4.30 -19.34 0.90
C VAL A 123 3.75 -17.92 1.07
N CYS A 124 4.48 -17.03 1.76
CA CYS A 124 4.11 -15.61 1.87
C CYS A 124 4.02 -14.93 0.50
N CYS A 125 4.98 -15.19 -0.39
CA CYS A 125 4.96 -14.68 -1.75
C CYS A 125 3.79 -15.24 -2.56
N ALA A 126 3.47 -16.53 -2.44
CA ALA A 126 2.32 -17.13 -3.11
C ALA A 126 0.98 -16.52 -2.63
N LEU A 127 0.84 -16.27 -1.32
CA LEU A 127 -0.30 -15.56 -0.76
C LEU A 127 -0.40 -14.13 -1.32
N ALA A 128 0.72 -13.40 -1.39
CA ALA A 128 0.75 -12.05 -1.93
C ALA A 128 0.40 -12.01 -3.43
N ILE A 129 0.92 -12.94 -4.22
CA ILE A 129 0.61 -13.12 -5.65
C ILE A 129 -0.89 -13.38 -5.83
N ALA A 130 -1.45 -14.32 -5.06
CA ALA A 130 -2.88 -14.63 -5.12
C ALA A 130 -3.74 -13.42 -4.75
N LEU A 131 -3.32 -12.62 -3.75
CA LEU A 131 -4.01 -11.39 -3.36
C LEU A 131 -3.95 -10.34 -4.48
N GLY A 132 -2.81 -10.16 -5.14
CA GLY A 132 -2.66 -9.28 -6.29
C GLY A 132 -3.56 -9.69 -7.45
N THR A 133 -3.60 -10.98 -7.79
CA THR A 133 -4.52 -11.53 -8.81
C THR A 133 -5.98 -11.28 -8.43
N GLN A 134 -6.37 -11.60 -7.20
CA GLN A 134 -7.74 -11.42 -6.70
C GLN A 134 -8.18 -9.95 -6.76
N LEU A 135 -7.34 -9.03 -6.29
CA LEU A 135 -7.68 -7.60 -6.21
C LEU A 135 -8.00 -7.00 -7.57
N VAL A 136 -7.25 -7.36 -8.62
CA VAL A 136 -7.51 -6.88 -9.99
C VAL A 136 -8.64 -7.67 -10.65
N GLY A 137 -8.70 -8.98 -10.41
CA GLY A 137 -9.66 -9.86 -11.05
C GLY A 137 -11.11 -9.59 -10.64
N THR A 138 -11.35 -9.25 -9.37
CA THR A 138 -12.70 -8.96 -8.88
C THR A 138 -13.15 -7.51 -9.11
N LEU A 139 -12.41 -6.70 -9.87
CA LEU A 139 -12.85 -5.32 -10.14
C LEU A 139 -14.05 -5.31 -11.09
N GLY A 140 -15.15 -4.70 -10.66
CA GLY A 140 -16.38 -4.67 -11.46
C GLY A 140 -17.32 -5.81 -11.08
N PRO A 141 -18.28 -6.18 -11.93
CA PRO A 141 -19.28 -7.21 -11.66
C PRO A 141 -18.73 -8.64 -11.76
N ARG A 142 -17.53 -8.88 -11.24
CA ARG A 142 -16.78 -10.14 -11.33
C ARG A 142 -16.44 -10.61 -9.93
N GLN A 143 -16.75 -11.86 -9.62
CA GLN A 143 -16.36 -12.49 -8.35
C GLN A 143 -15.63 -13.81 -8.61
N CYS A 144 -14.73 -14.14 -7.69
CA CYS A 144 -14.06 -15.43 -7.65
C CYS A 144 -13.68 -15.68 -6.19
N SER A 145 -13.72 -16.93 -5.75
CA SER A 145 -13.22 -17.28 -4.41
C SER A 145 -11.70 -17.17 -4.37
N PHE A 146 -11.17 -16.58 -3.31
CA PHE A 146 -9.72 -16.42 -3.09
C PHE A 146 -8.95 -17.76 -3.07
N ILE A 147 -9.65 -18.87 -2.83
CA ILE A 147 -9.06 -20.21 -2.82
C ILE A 147 -8.47 -20.57 -4.19
N TRP A 148 -9.10 -20.16 -5.29
CA TRP A 148 -8.69 -20.50 -6.64
C TRP A 148 -7.35 -19.88 -7.07
N PRO A 149 -7.14 -18.54 -6.99
CA PRO A 149 -5.83 -17.96 -7.27
C PRO A 149 -4.78 -18.47 -6.29
N LEU A 150 -5.13 -18.74 -5.03
CA LEU A 150 -4.21 -19.33 -4.06
C LEU A 150 -3.76 -20.73 -4.48
N LEU A 151 -4.68 -21.61 -4.89
CA LEU A 151 -4.33 -22.93 -5.42
C LEU A 151 -3.41 -22.82 -6.63
N GLY A 152 -3.67 -21.86 -7.53
CA GLY A 152 -2.77 -21.60 -8.67
C GLY A 152 -1.37 -21.16 -8.25
N ALA A 153 -1.27 -20.27 -7.28
CA ALA A 153 0.01 -19.85 -6.73
C ALA A 153 0.74 -21.01 -6.02
N LEU A 154 0.03 -21.84 -5.25
CA LEU A 154 0.60 -23.00 -4.57
C LEU A 154 1.11 -24.07 -5.54
N LEU A 155 0.39 -24.29 -6.65
CA LEU A 155 0.84 -25.19 -7.72
C LEU A 155 2.12 -24.68 -8.41
N GLY A 156 2.33 -23.36 -8.43
CA GLY A 156 3.54 -22.74 -8.95
C GLY A 156 4.74 -22.78 -7.98
N LEU A 157 4.53 -23.03 -6.67
CA LEU A 157 5.60 -22.98 -5.66
C LEU A 157 6.82 -23.87 -5.93
N PRO A 158 6.70 -25.10 -6.47
CA PRO A 158 7.86 -25.92 -6.81
C PRO A 158 8.84 -25.20 -7.75
N PHE A 159 8.33 -24.36 -8.66
CA PHE A 159 9.13 -23.57 -9.60
C PHE A 159 9.78 -22.32 -8.97
N LEU A 160 9.36 -21.94 -7.76
CA LEU A 160 9.93 -20.84 -7.01
C LEU A 160 11.16 -21.28 -6.20
N VAL A 161 11.14 -22.51 -5.68
CA VAL A 161 12.22 -23.08 -4.84
C VAL A 161 13.16 -23.99 -5.64
N GLY A 162 12.71 -24.53 -6.78
CA GLY A 162 13.41 -25.58 -7.53
C GLY A 162 14.42 -25.15 -8.60
N ASN A 163 14.64 -23.85 -8.84
CA ASN A 163 15.62 -23.42 -9.85
C ASN A 163 17.03 -23.39 -9.24
N GLY A 164 17.95 -24.17 -9.81
CA GLY A 164 19.35 -24.28 -9.38
C GLY A 164 20.13 -22.96 -9.43
N ASP A 165 19.60 -21.94 -10.10
CA ASP A 165 20.24 -20.64 -10.31
C ASP A 165 20.00 -19.66 -9.14
N GLY A 166 19.29 -20.09 -8.09
CA GLY A 166 19.02 -19.30 -6.87
C GLY A 166 18.06 -18.11 -7.05
N SER A 167 17.54 -17.89 -8.25
CA SER A 167 16.59 -16.80 -8.55
C SER A 167 15.13 -17.30 -8.50
N PRO A 168 14.24 -16.67 -7.70
CA PRO A 168 12.84 -17.08 -7.61
C PRO A 168 12.08 -16.77 -8.92
N SER A 169 11.46 -17.79 -9.52
CA SER A 169 10.64 -17.61 -10.73
C SER A 169 9.19 -17.25 -10.36
N PHE A 170 8.94 -15.97 -10.07
CA PHE A 170 7.58 -15.50 -9.79
C PHE A 170 6.65 -15.52 -11.00
N ASN A 171 7.20 -15.53 -12.22
CA ASN A 171 6.43 -15.53 -13.47
C ASN A 171 5.48 -16.74 -13.57
N ILE A 172 5.99 -17.94 -13.28
CA ILE A 172 5.20 -19.17 -13.37
C ILE A 172 4.09 -19.19 -12.30
N VAL A 173 4.44 -18.78 -11.08
CA VAL A 173 3.49 -18.68 -9.94
C VAL A 173 2.36 -17.69 -10.26
N ALA A 174 2.70 -16.50 -10.74
CA ALA A 174 1.74 -15.49 -11.12
C ALA A 174 0.87 -15.94 -12.30
N PHE A 175 1.46 -16.61 -13.29
CA PHE A 175 0.73 -17.13 -14.44
C PHE A 175 -0.31 -18.18 -14.03
N PHE A 176 0.07 -19.19 -13.23
CA PHE A 176 -0.89 -20.19 -12.75
C PHE A 176 -2.00 -19.59 -11.88
N SER A 177 -1.66 -18.65 -10.99
CA SER A 177 -2.66 -17.91 -10.20
C SER A 177 -3.69 -17.22 -11.09
N CYS A 178 -3.24 -16.50 -12.13
CA CYS A 178 -4.14 -15.80 -13.06
C CYS A 178 -4.96 -16.76 -13.93
N CYS A 179 -4.36 -17.84 -14.44
CA CYS A 179 -5.07 -18.83 -15.27
C CYS A 179 -6.18 -19.54 -14.50
N ILE A 180 -5.91 -19.96 -13.25
CA ILE A 180 -6.91 -20.62 -12.41
C ILE A 180 -8.00 -19.62 -11.98
N PHE A 181 -7.64 -18.37 -11.72
CA PHE A 181 -8.61 -17.31 -11.45
C PHE A 181 -9.58 -17.12 -12.63
N GLU A 182 -9.06 -16.94 -13.85
CA GLU A 182 -9.89 -16.73 -15.06
C GLU A 182 -10.71 -17.98 -15.42
N TRP A 183 -10.23 -19.18 -15.08
CA TRP A 183 -11.01 -20.41 -15.28
C TRP A 183 -12.22 -20.52 -14.34
N LYS A 184 -12.14 -19.95 -13.14
CA LYS A 184 -13.17 -20.08 -12.08
C LYS A 184 -13.91 -18.77 -11.78
N ILE A 185 -13.79 -17.79 -12.66
CA ILE A 185 -14.47 -16.51 -12.54
C ILE A 185 -15.98 -16.65 -12.76
N ASP A 186 -16.75 -15.92 -11.97
CA ASP A 186 -18.22 -15.86 -12.07
C ASP A 186 -18.70 -14.41 -12.00
N TRP A 187 -19.94 -14.17 -12.41
CA TRP A 187 -20.60 -12.87 -12.27
C TRP A 187 -20.93 -12.60 -10.80
N ASP A 188 -20.78 -11.35 -10.36
CA ASP A 188 -21.25 -10.90 -9.05
C ASP A 188 -22.72 -10.44 -9.13
N PRO A 189 -23.69 -11.23 -8.63
CA PRO A 189 -25.10 -10.89 -8.70
C PRO A 189 -25.48 -9.73 -7.77
N GLU A 190 -24.66 -9.43 -6.76
CA GLU A 190 -24.91 -8.36 -5.78
C GLU A 190 -24.25 -7.03 -6.18
N TYR A 191 -23.53 -7.01 -7.31
CA TYR A 191 -22.77 -5.84 -7.73
C TYR A 191 -23.63 -4.60 -7.97
N PHE A 192 -24.80 -4.79 -8.60
CA PHE A 192 -25.79 -3.73 -8.77
C PHE A 192 -26.87 -3.82 -7.69
N PRO A 193 -27.15 -2.71 -6.97
CA PRO A 193 -28.20 -2.71 -5.95
C PRO A 193 -29.56 -2.99 -6.60
N THR A 194 -30.23 -4.05 -6.17
CA THR A 194 -31.57 -4.42 -6.66
C THR A 194 -32.58 -3.33 -6.35
N LYS A 195 -33.59 -3.15 -7.24
CA LYS A 195 -34.66 -2.16 -7.10
C LYS A 195 -35.34 -2.18 -5.72
N THR A 196 -35.38 -3.35 -5.07
CA THR A 196 -35.93 -3.58 -3.73
C THR A 196 -35.23 -2.78 -2.63
N GLU A 197 -33.92 -2.48 -2.76
CA GLU A 197 -33.19 -1.66 -1.78
C GLU A 197 -33.61 -0.17 -1.77
N SER A 198 -34.32 0.26 -2.81
CA SER A 198 -34.80 1.64 -2.91
C SER A 198 -35.97 1.96 -1.98
N GLN A 199 -36.65 0.92 -1.43
CA GLN A 199 -37.83 1.08 -0.56
C GLN A 199 -37.52 1.05 0.95
N VAL A 200 -36.25 0.91 1.36
CA VAL A 200 -35.87 0.85 2.78
C VAL A 200 -35.97 2.23 3.44
N THR A 201 -36.62 2.30 4.62
CA THR A 201 -36.83 3.50 5.43
C THR A 201 -35.55 4.32 5.68
N THR A 202 -35.70 5.65 5.71
CA THR A 202 -34.60 6.65 5.75
C THR A 202 -33.62 6.46 6.93
N SER A 203 -34.10 6.01 8.09
CA SER A 203 -33.24 5.77 9.27
C SER A 203 -32.36 4.52 9.13
N LYS A 204 -32.96 3.39 8.70
CA LYS A 204 -32.25 2.13 8.44
C LYS A 204 -31.25 2.29 7.28
N LYS A 205 -31.60 3.07 6.25
CA LYS A 205 -30.71 3.41 5.13
C LYS A 205 -29.48 4.20 5.59
N LYS A 206 -29.66 5.22 6.43
CA LYS A 206 -28.55 6.04 6.97
C LYS A 206 -27.64 5.23 7.90
N GLN A 207 -28.20 4.35 8.74
CA GLN A 207 -27.43 3.47 9.62
C GLN A 207 -26.63 2.42 8.84
N ARG A 208 -27.26 1.78 7.83
CA ARG A 208 -26.59 0.82 6.93
C ARG A 208 -25.47 1.50 6.13
N GLN A 209 -25.71 2.69 5.60
CA GLN A 209 -24.69 3.47 4.88
C GLN A 209 -23.49 3.81 5.78
N ARG A 210 -23.72 4.19 7.05
CA ARG A 210 -22.63 4.43 8.02
C ARG A 210 -21.82 3.17 8.31
N ARG A 211 -22.48 2.01 8.49
CA ARG A 211 -21.80 0.71 8.66
C ARG A 211 -20.95 0.34 7.45
N HIS A 212 -21.46 0.56 6.24
CA HIS A 212 -20.69 0.32 5.01
C HIS A 212 -19.47 1.23 4.91
N ILE A 213 -19.58 2.52 5.25
CA ILE A 213 -18.44 3.44 5.25
C ILE A 213 -17.38 2.99 6.26
N ILE A 214 -17.78 2.67 7.50
CA ILE A 214 -16.84 2.19 8.54
C ILE A 214 -16.14 0.91 8.08
N LYS A 215 -16.88 -0.07 7.55
CA LYS A 215 -16.30 -1.32 7.03
C LYS A 215 -15.28 -1.02 5.92
N ARG A 216 -15.60 -0.11 5.00
CA ARG A 216 -14.68 0.30 3.92
C ARG A 216 -13.42 0.97 4.46
N CYS A 217 -13.56 1.88 5.43
CA CYS A 217 -12.42 2.54 6.08
C CYS A 217 -11.53 1.54 6.83
N ILE A 218 -12.12 0.55 7.52
CA ILE A 218 -11.36 -0.51 8.21
C ILE A 218 -10.58 -1.35 7.20
N ILE A 219 -11.23 -1.80 6.11
CA ILE A 219 -10.56 -2.60 5.06
C ILE A 219 -9.42 -1.83 4.41
N LEU A 220 -9.64 -0.55 4.07
CA LEU A 220 -8.60 0.30 3.49
C LEU A 220 -7.47 0.58 4.47
N GLY A 221 -7.79 0.94 5.72
CA GLY A 221 -6.80 1.21 6.75
C GLY A 221 -5.95 -0.02 7.04
N PHE A 222 -6.60 -1.19 7.22
CA PHE A 222 -5.89 -2.44 7.42
C PHE A 222 -5.00 -2.81 6.23
N GLY A 223 -5.54 -2.75 5.00
CA GLY A 223 -4.77 -3.04 3.79
C GLY A 223 -3.59 -2.07 3.60
N ALA A 224 -3.79 -0.78 3.87
CA ALA A 224 -2.75 0.24 3.81
C ALA A 224 -1.66 0.02 4.87
N CYS A 225 -2.04 -0.36 6.09
CA CYS A 225 -1.09 -0.71 7.16
C CYS A 225 -0.24 -1.93 6.77
N VAL A 226 -0.88 -3.02 6.32
CA VAL A 226 -0.16 -4.24 5.90
C VAL A 226 0.81 -3.94 4.76
N PHE A 227 0.34 -3.25 3.72
CA PHE A 227 1.19 -2.86 2.60
C PHE A 227 2.33 -1.93 3.04
N GLY A 228 2.04 -0.94 3.88
CA GLY A 228 3.03 -0.03 4.44
C GLY A 228 4.12 -0.79 5.21
N LEU A 229 3.76 -1.76 6.05
CA LEU A 229 4.73 -2.59 6.77
C LEU A 229 5.61 -3.39 5.81
N ILE A 230 5.03 -4.03 4.80
CA ILE A 230 5.78 -4.79 3.78
C ILE A 230 6.73 -3.88 3.02
N LEU A 231 6.25 -2.73 2.55
CA LEU A 231 7.06 -1.75 1.81
C LEU A 231 8.20 -1.19 2.66
N THR A 232 7.92 -0.81 3.92
CA THR A 232 8.93 -0.27 4.83
C THR A 232 9.98 -1.33 5.16
N SER A 233 9.57 -2.59 5.35
CA SER A 233 10.51 -3.70 5.53
C SER A 233 11.35 -3.93 4.27
N ALA A 234 10.74 -3.92 3.08
CA ALA A 234 11.47 -4.08 1.81
C ALA A 234 12.53 -2.99 1.61
N VAL A 235 12.18 -1.74 1.90
CA VAL A 235 13.15 -0.62 1.88
C VAL A 235 14.22 -0.84 2.94
N TYR A 236 13.86 -1.15 4.18
CA TYR A 236 14.81 -1.36 5.28
C TYR A 236 15.83 -2.48 5.00
N GLN A 237 15.41 -3.58 4.36
CA GLN A 237 16.29 -4.72 4.07
C GLN A 237 17.23 -4.47 2.88
N ASN A 238 16.83 -3.64 1.91
CA ASN A 238 17.50 -3.51 0.61
C ASN A 238 18.13 -2.13 0.36
N LEU A 239 17.90 -1.14 1.23
CA LEU A 239 18.49 0.19 1.06
C LEU A 239 20.02 0.11 1.24
N GLN A 240 20.75 0.38 0.17
CA GLN A 240 22.22 0.40 0.11
C GLN A 240 22.71 1.82 -0.15
N VAL A 241 23.77 2.21 0.53
CA VAL A 241 24.48 3.48 0.30
C VAL A 241 25.94 3.15 0.00
N ASP A 242 26.50 3.89 -0.95
CA ASP A 242 27.92 3.80 -1.30
C ASP A 242 28.70 4.72 -0.34
N ILE A 243 29.51 4.10 0.52
CA ILE A 243 30.41 4.81 1.43
C ILE A 243 31.82 4.39 1.05
N ASN A 244 32.62 5.34 0.56
CA ASN A 244 34.02 5.13 0.19
C ASN A 244 34.25 4.03 -0.87
N GLY A 245 33.29 3.82 -1.78
CA GLY A 245 33.39 2.81 -2.84
C GLY A 245 32.88 1.42 -2.45
N GLU A 246 32.39 1.24 -1.21
CA GLU A 246 31.77 0.01 -0.75
C GLU A 246 30.25 0.18 -0.60
N ARG A 247 29.48 -0.76 -1.18
CA ARG A 247 28.02 -0.79 -1.06
C ARG A 247 27.63 -1.46 0.25
N VAL A 248 27.29 -0.65 1.24
CA VAL A 248 26.86 -1.14 2.57
C VAL A 248 25.36 -0.90 2.74
N LYS A 249 24.67 -1.84 3.40
CA LYS A 249 23.25 -1.67 3.71
C LYS A 249 23.08 -0.66 4.84
N VAL A 250 22.15 0.27 4.68
CA VAL A 250 21.91 1.35 5.65
C VAL A 250 21.57 0.82 7.04
N LYS A 251 20.81 -0.28 7.13
CA LYS A 251 20.49 -0.91 8.40
C LYS A 251 21.72 -1.38 9.19
N ASP A 252 22.77 -1.82 8.49
CA ASP A 252 23.99 -2.34 9.10
C ASP A 252 24.83 -1.15 9.59
N VAL A 253 24.94 -0.09 8.78
CA VAL A 253 25.57 1.19 9.17
C VAL A 253 24.89 1.80 10.40
N ILE A 254 23.56 1.84 10.43
CA ILE A 254 22.80 2.39 11.56
C ILE A 254 23.02 1.53 12.82
N ALA A 255 22.99 0.20 12.68
CA ALA A 255 23.22 -0.70 13.79
C ALA A 255 24.65 -0.57 14.36
N ASP A 256 25.64 -0.41 13.50
CA ASP A 256 27.04 -0.21 13.88
C ASP A 256 27.28 1.17 14.47
N PHE A 257 26.62 2.21 13.93
CA PHE A 257 26.63 3.56 14.50
C PHE A 257 26.12 3.56 15.95
N PHE A 258 24.98 2.93 16.23
CA PHE A 258 24.45 2.87 17.60
C PHE A 258 25.30 2.03 18.56
N LYS A 259 26.09 1.08 18.05
CA LYS A 259 27.05 0.29 18.84
C LYS A 259 28.40 0.99 19.00
N SER A 260 28.68 2.03 18.21
CA SER A 260 29.97 2.71 18.20
C SER A 260 30.28 3.31 19.57
N GLN A 261 31.55 3.27 19.96
CA GLN A 261 32.01 3.89 21.21
C GLN A 261 31.72 5.39 21.23
N GLU A 262 31.80 6.05 20.07
CA GLU A 262 31.49 7.47 19.92
C GLU A 262 30.04 7.79 20.27
N PHE A 263 29.08 6.99 19.77
CA PHE A 263 27.67 7.17 20.11
C PHE A 263 27.40 6.91 21.60
N ILE A 264 28.02 5.88 22.18
CA ILE A 264 27.87 5.57 23.61
C ILE A 264 28.39 6.73 24.47
N ILE A 265 29.55 7.29 24.14
CA ILE A 265 30.13 8.44 24.84
C ILE A 265 29.21 9.66 24.69
N LEU A 266 28.73 9.95 23.48
CA LEU A 266 27.79 11.05 23.22
C LEU A 266 26.51 10.90 24.05
N TYR A 267 25.94 9.70 24.09
CA TYR A 267 24.74 9.40 24.88
C TYR A 267 24.98 9.61 26.38
N GLN A 268 26.11 9.13 26.90
CA GLN A 268 26.48 9.33 28.30
C GLN A 268 26.67 10.81 28.63
N GLN A 269 27.35 11.56 27.77
CA GLN A 269 27.55 13.01 27.93
C GLN A 269 26.20 13.74 27.93
N LEU A 270 25.34 13.47 26.95
CA LEU A 270 24.01 14.07 26.87
C LEU A 270 23.16 13.77 28.11
N SER A 271 23.17 12.51 28.57
CA SER A 271 22.47 12.12 29.80
C SER A 271 23.02 12.86 31.02
N SER A 272 24.33 13.06 31.10
CA SER A 272 24.97 13.79 32.19
C SER A 272 24.57 15.27 32.21
N VAL A 273 24.55 15.93 31.04
CA VAL A 273 24.12 17.32 30.87
C VAL A 273 22.65 17.48 31.25
N ILE A 274 21.78 16.56 30.81
CA ILE A 274 20.35 16.59 31.17
C ILE A 274 20.17 16.45 32.70
N LYS A 275 20.91 15.55 33.34
CA LYS A 275 20.87 15.38 34.81
C LYS A 275 21.36 16.63 35.54
N GLN A 276 22.43 17.26 35.06
CA GLN A 276 22.95 18.51 35.62
C GLN A 276 21.95 19.65 35.46
N LEU A 277 21.36 19.80 34.27
CA LEU A 277 20.29 20.78 34.01
C LEU A 277 19.08 20.54 34.91
N TYR A 278 18.71 19.28 35.14
CA TYR A 278 17.59 18.94 36.02
C TYR A 278 17.89 19.23 37.50
N ALA A 279 19.10 18.93 37.97
CA ALA A 279 19.53 19.30 39.33
C ALA A 279 19.57 20.82 39.52
N PHE A 280 20.06 21.55 38.51
CA PHE A 280 20.09 23.00 38.51
C PHE A 280 18.67 23.61 38.46
N TYR A 281 17.75 23.01 37.69
CA TYR A 281 16.33 23.37 37.69
C TYR A 281 15.72 23.25 39.09
N LEU A 282 15.97 22.15 39.80
CA LEU A 282 15.47 21.92 41.15
C LEU A 282 15.97 22.99 42.14
N GLN A 283 17.19 23.51 41.93
CA GLN A 283 17.82 24.44 42.88
C GLN A 283 17.51 25.92 42.60
N TYR A 284 17.46 26.34 41.33
CA TYR A 284 17.32 27.75 40.93
C TYR A 284 16.03 28.06 40.16
N GLY A 285 15.21 27.05 39.88
CA GLY A 285 13.99 27.17 39.08
C GLY A 285 14.26 27.52 37.61
N PHE A 286 13.17 27.68 36.85
CA PHE A 286 13.24 27.90 35.40
C PHE A 286 13.96 29.21 35.00
N LYS A 287 13.84 30.25 35.83
CA LYS A 287 14.41 31.57 35.56
C LYS A 287 15.95 31.52 35.53
N GLY A 288 16.56 30.75 36.44
CA GLY A 288 18.02 30.60 36.49
C GLY A 288 18.59 29.88 35.25
N ILE A 289 17.89 28.84 34.76
CA ILE A 289 18.30 28.12 33.54
C ILE A 289 18.23 29.05 32.33
N TRP A 290 17.13 29.80 32.20
CA TRP A 290 16.95 30.72 31.08
C TRP A 290 18.04 31.79 31.04
N THR A 291 18.43 32.34 32.20
CA THR A 291 19.52 33.31 32.29
C THR A 291 20.86 32.69 31.86
N GLN A 292 21.21 31.48 32.30
CA GLN A 292 22.45 30.83 31.88
C GLN A 292 22.49 30.48 30.40
N ILE A 293 21.39 29.95 29.84
CA ILE A 293 21.30 29.67 28.40
C ILE A 293 21.48 30.96 27.61
N TRP A 294 20.79 32.03 28.02
CA TRP A 294 20.89 33.32 27.36
C TRP A 294 22.32 33.90 27.43
N THR A 295 22.97 33.85 28.60
CA THR A 295 24.36 34.32 28.75
C THR A 295 25.37 33.49 27.95
N ALA A 296 25.18 32.16 27.85
CA ALA A 296 26.05 31.32 27.02
C ALA A 296 25.88 31.61 25.53
N LEU A 297 24.64 31.87 25.09
CA LEU A 297 24.32 32.21 23.71
C LEU A 297 24.85 33.60 23.32
N ASP A 298 24.73 34.58 24.23
CA ASP A 298 25.29 35.93 24.05
C ASP A 298 26.82 35.88 23.92
N PHE A 299 27.52 35.12 24.78
CA PHE A 299 28.97 34.95 24.72
C PHE A 299 29.46 34.34 23.39
N GLU A 300 28.71 33.39 22.83
CA GLU A 300 29.04 32.78 21.54
C GLU A 300 28.71 33.70 20.35
N SER A 301 27.65 34.50 20.47
CA SER A 301 27.30 35.54 19.49
C SER A 301 28.35 36.66 19.44
N ASP A 302 28.85 37.09 20.60
CA ASP A 302 29.91 38.10 20.69
C ASP A 302 31.20 37.57 20.06
N LYS A 303 31.56 36.30 20.34
CA LYS A 303 32.73 35.67 19.75
C LYS A 303 32.66 35.61 18.22
N GLN A 304 31.50 35.25 17.66
CA GLN A 304 31.28 35.29 16.21
C GLN A 304 31.33 36.72 15.64
N ALA A 305 30.76 37.70 16.34
CA ALA A 305 30.82 39.12 15.93
C ALA A 305 32.26 39.68 15.93
N PHE A 306 33.12 39.26 16.87
CA PHE A 306 34.54 39.61 16.87
C PHE A 306 35.34 38.95 15.74
N GLU A 307 34.95 37.76 15.28
CA GLU A 307 35.59 37.09 14.14
C GLU A 307 35.19 37.70 12.79
N VAL A 308 33.96 38.23 12.66
CA VAL A 308 33.51 38.94 11.44
C VAL A 308 34.21 40.30 11.29
N ASN A 309 34.51 41.00 12.40
CA ASN A 309 35.23 42.29 12.39
C ASN A 309 36.76 42.17 12.16
N LYS A 310 37.31 40.96 12.03
CA LYS A 310 38.74 40.71 11.74
C LYS A 310 39.02 40.32 10.28
N LYS A 311 38.04 40.40 9.39
CA LYS A 311 38.22 40.33 7.92
C LYS A 311 38.13 41.71 7.31
#